data_AF-A0A8K0CQL1-F1
#
_entry.id   AF-A0A8K0CQL1-F1
#
_cell.length_a   1.000
_cell.length_b   1.000
_cell.length_c   1.000
_cell.angle_alpha   90.00
_cell.angle_beta   90.00
_cell.angle_gamma   90.00
#
_symmetry.space_group_name_H-M   'P 1'
#
loop_
_entity.id
_entity.type
_entity.pdbx_description
1 polymer ?
#
loop_
_entity_poly.entity_id
_entity_poly.type
_entity_poly.pdbx_seq_one_letter_code
_entity_poly.pdbx_strand_id
1 'polypeptide(L)'
;MKLRKKLQMHLTKVAPKGVRYTTEFKQLALMIYCLGPKVYKFLRKTLQLPSKSTLLRITRKWEINPGFNDFIFSAIQIRVNTLGTLARDCVLCLDEMSLDIFVLQHFSG
;
A
#
# COMPACT_ATOMS: atom_id res chain seq x y z
N MET A 1 -2.48 -8.69 17.82
CA MET A 1 -2.54 -7.24 18.15
C MET A 1 -1.46 -6.71 19.10
N LYS A 2 -0.74 -7.54 19.88
CA LYS A 2 0.26 -7.07 20.88
C LYS A 2 1.51 -6.37 20.29
N LEU A 3 1.96 -6.73 19.09
CA LEU A 3 3.16 -6.14 18.47
C LEU A 3 2.94 -4.68 18.00
N ARG A 4 1.70 -4.32 17.65
CA ARG A 4 1.35 -3.02 17.04
C ARG A 4 1.28 -1.85 18.04
N LYS A 5 0.97 -2.12 19.33
CA LYS A 5 0.97 -1.10 20.39
C LYS A 5 2.39 -0.67 20.79
N LYS A 6 3.36 -1.60 20.84
CA LYS A 6 4.76 -1.29 21.21
C LYS A 6 5.40 -0.27 20.28
N LEU A 7 5.17 -0.38 18.98
CA LEU A 7 5.71 0.56 18.00
C LEU A 7 5.13 1.97 18.20
N GLN A 8 3.80 2.10 18.35
CA GLN A 8 3.16 3.39 18.63
C GLN A 8 3.63 4.01 19.95
N MET A 9 3.80 3.20 21.01
CA MET A 9 4.30 3.70 22.30
C MET A 9 5.73 4.25 22.22
N HIS A 10 6.59 3.70 21.35
CA HIS A 10 7.91 4.27 21.11
C HIS A 10 7.83 5.55 20.28
N LEU A 11 6.95 5.59 19.27
CA LEU A 11 6.76 6.77 18.42
C LEU A 11 6.21 7.96 19.23
N THR A 12 5.28 7.72 20.18
CA THR A 12 4.73 8.74 21.08
C THR A 12 5.76 9.40 22.00
N LYS A 13 6.92 8.77 22.22
CA LYS A 13 8.03 9.33 23.02
C LYS A 13 8.98 10.20 22.20
N VAL A 14 8.88 10.17 20.87
CA VAL A 14 9.76 10.91 19.96
C VAL A 14 9.05 12.18 19.48
N ALA A 15 9.79 13.28 19.40
CA ALA A 15 9.26 14.53 18.87
C ALA A 15 8.68 14.34 17.45
N PRO A 16 7.52 14.93 17.12
CA PRO A 16 6.80 14.65 15.86
C PRO A 16 7.61 14.84 14.58
N LYS A 17 8.63 15.70 14.61
CA LYS A 17 9.50 16.01 13.45
C LYS A 17 10.71 15.07 13.31
N GLY A 18 11.00 14.22 14.29
CA GLY A 18 12.16 13.30 14.31
C GLY A 18 11.81 11.82 14.06
N VAL A 19 10.54 11.53 13.76
CA VAL A 19 10.03 10.15 13.73
C VAL A 19 10.48 9.41 12.46
N ARG A 20 11.22 8.31 12.63
CA ARG A 20 11.56 7.37 11.55
C ARG A 20 10.63 6.15 11.59
N TYR A 21 9.82 5.98 10.55
CA TYR A 21 8.93 4.83 10.41
C TYR A 21 9.64 3.64 9.74
N THR A 22 9.43 2.45 10.30
CA THR A 22 9.85 1.17 9.70
C THR A 22 9.11 0.90 8.39
N THR A 23 9.67 0.06 7.52
CA THR A 23 9.06 -0.30 6.23
C THR A 23 7.71 -1.01 6.42
N GLU A 24 7.62 -1.94 7.37
CA GLU A 24 6.37 -2.63 7.73
C GLU A 24 5.28 -1.67 8.19
N PHE A 25 5.65 -0.67 9.00
CA PHE A 25 4.70 0.31 9.50
C PHE A 25 4.22 1.24 8.39
N LYS A 26 5.11 1.60 7.46
CA LYS A 26 4.75 2.34 6.24
C LYS A 26 3.80 1.55 5.35
N GLN A 27 4.02 0.26 5.16
CA GLN A 27 3.11 -0.62 4.40
C GLN A 27 1.73 -0.70 5.06
N LEU A 28 1.67 -0.89 6.38
CA LEU A 28 0.40 -0.87 7.12
C LEU A 28 -0.33 0.47 6.97
N ALA A 29 0.38 1.58 7.13
CA ALA A 29 -0.18 2.91 6.96
C ALA A 29 -0.72 3.13 5.54
N LEU A 30 0.01 2.64 4.53
CA LEU A 30 -0.42 2.70 3.13
C LEU A 30 -1.68 1.86 2.89
N MET A 31 -1.77 0.64 3.43
CA MET A 31 -2.98 -0.17 3.35
C MET A 31 -4.20 0.55 3.92
N ILE A 32 -4.07 1.16 5.12
CA ILE A 32 -5.16 1.93 5.73
C ILE A 32 -5.55 3.12 4.86
N TYR A 33 -4.57 3.81 4.28
CA TYR A 33 -4.82 4.95 3.39
C TYR A 33 -5.56 4.54 2.11
N CYS A 34 -5.17 3.43 1.48
CA CYS A 34 -5.83 2.89 0.29
C CYS A 34 -7.27 2.43 0.57
N LEU A 35 -7.54 1.88 1.76
CA LEU A 35 -8.88 1.47 2.17
C LEU A 35 -9.81 2.67 2.46
N GLY A 36 -9.25 3.80 2.92
CA GLY A 36 -10.07 4.96 3.25
C GLY A 36 -9.26 6.20 3.63
N PRO A 37 -9.05 7.16 2.70
CA PRO A 37 -8.27 8.38 2.97
C PRO A 37 -8.88 9.25 4.08
N LYS A 38 -10.23 9.29 4.18
CA LYS A 38 -10.95 10.00 5.24
C LYS A 38 -10.71 9.37 6.61
N VAL A 39 -10.77 8.04 6.68
CA VAL A 39 -10.48 7.26 7.90
C VAL A 39 -9.02 7.46 8.31
N TYR A 40 -8.09 7.44 7.36
CA TYR A 40 -6.68 7.71 7.62
C TYR A 40 -6.45 9.11 8.21
N LYS A 41 -7.10 10.15 7.66
CA LYS A 41 -7.03 11.52 8.20
C LYS A 41 -7.57 11.60 9.64
N PHE A 42 -8.65 10.87 9.93
CA PHE A 42 -9.20 10.78 11.28
C PHE A 42 -8.24 10.09 12.25
N LEU A 43 -7.73 8.90 11.90
CA LEU A 43 -6.81 8.13 12.73
C LEU A 43 -5.49 8.85 13.00
N ARG A 44 -5.02 9.69 12.06
CA ARG A 44 -3.80 10.48 12.23
C ARG A 44 -3.89 11.54 13.34
N LYS A 45 -5.10 11.89 13.81
CA LYS A 45 -5.28 12.80 14.96
C LYS A 45 -4.87 12.15 16.28
N THR A 46 -4.97 10.82 16.38
CA THR A 46 -4.72 10.07 17.63
C THR A 46 -3.50 9.17 17.53
N LEU A 47 -3.18 8.66 16.34
CA LEU A 47 -2.04 7.79 16.07
C LEU A 47 -0.94 8.54 15.32
N GLN A 48 0.31 8.23 15.64
CA GLN A 48 1.46 8.77 14.91
C GLN A 48 1.61 8.05 13.56
N LEU A 49 0.82 8.47 12.57
CA LEU A 49 0.83 7.96 11.20
C LEU A 49 1.67 8.85 10.26
N PRO A 50 2.35 8.25 9.26
CA PRO A 50 3.05 9.00 8.23
C PRO A 50 2.16 10.05 7.55
N SER A 51 2.75 11.16 7.11
CA SER A 51 2.03 12.13 6.27
C SER A 51 1.70 11.53 4.90
N LYS A 52 0.69 12.11 4.21
CA LYS A 52 0.36 11.77 2.82
C LYS A 52 1.59 11.88 1.92
N SER A 53 2.40 12.92 2.07
CA SER A 53 3.63 13.10 1.30
C SER A 53 4.64 11.97 1.53
N THR A 54 4.76 11.46 2.76
CA THR A 54 5.61 10.30 3.04
C THR A 54 5.09 9.05 2.36
N LEU A 55 3.78 8.80 2.38
CA LEU A 55 3.16 7.67 1.68
C LEU A 55 3.41 7.76 0.17
N LEU A 56 3.16 8.94 -0.43
CA LEU A 56 3.41 9.17 -1.86
C LEU A 56 4.88 8.97 -2.23
N ARG A 57 5.82 9.42 -1.40
CA ARG A 57 7.25 9.19 -1.65
C ARG A 57 7.62 7.71 -1.68
N ILE A 58 6.92 6.88 -0.90
CA ILE A 58 7.17 5.44 -0.87
C ILE A 58 6.59 4.78 -2.12
N THR A 59 5.38 5.19 -2.53
CA THR A 59 4.73 4.65 -3.74
C THR A 59 5.37 5.13 -5.04
N ARG A 60 6.04 6.29 -5.05
CA ARG A 60 6.80 6.78 -6.22
C ARG A 60 7.92 5.84 -6.67
N LYS A 61 8.40 4.97 -5.78
CA LYS A 61 9.41 3.97 -6.11
C LYS A 61 8.83 2.73 -6.79
N TRP A 62 7.51 2.64 -6.93
CA TRP A 62 6.85 1.50 -7.54
C TRP A 62 6.85 1.68 -9.05
N GLU A 63 7.48 0.75 -9.74
CA GLU A 63 7.47 0.68 -11.19
C GLU A 63 6.21 -0.09 -11.61
N ILE A 64 5.23 0.64 -12.15
CA ILE A 64 4.01 0.06 -12.70
C ILE A 64 4.08 0.25 -14.21
N ASN A 65 4.39 -0.84 -14.91
CA ASN A 65 4.49 -0.86 -16.37
C ASN A 65 3.18 -1.41 -16.97
N PRO A 66 2.83 -1.01 -18.21
CA PRO A 66 1.75 -1.65 -18.95
C PRO A 66 1.97 -3.16 -19.12
N GLY A 67 0.87 -3.91 -19.21
CA GLY A 67 0.89 -5.36 -19.34
C GLY A 67 0.82 -6.09 -18.01
N PHE A 68 1.23 -7.37 -18.02
CA PHE A 68 1.20 -8.22 -16.83
C PHE A 68 2.42 -7.98 -15.94
N ASN A 69 2.20 -7.99 -14.63
CA ASN A 69 3.25 -7.77 -13.64
C ASN A 69 3.68 -9.11 -13.01
N ASP A 70 4.85 -9.61 -13.40
CA ASP A 70 5.40 -10.89 -12.94
C ASP A 70 5.56 -10.96 -11.42
N PHE A 71 5.82 -9.83 -10.76
CA PHE A 71 5.89 -9.78 -9.29
C PHE A 71 4.52 -10.11 -8.67
N ILE A 72 3.42 -9.65 -9.27
CA ILE A 72 2.08 -10.00 -8.78
C ILE A 72 1.77 -11.48 -9.05
N PHE A 73 2.08 -11.99 -10.24
CA PHE A 73 1.85 -13.40 -10.56
C PHE A 73 2.68 -14.34 -9.68
N SER A 74 3.94 -14.02 -9.40
CA SER A 74 4.77 -14.80 -8.47
C SER A 74 4.22 -14.77 -7.04
N ALA A 75 3.71 -13.63 -6.56
CA ALA A 75 3.04 -13.55 -5.26
C ALA A 75 1.75 -14.40 -5.21
N ILE A 76 0.94 -14.39 -6.27
CA ILE A 76 -0.26 -15.23 -6.39
C ILE A 76 0.13 -16.72 -6.43
N GLN A 77 1.18 -17.07 -7.17
CA GLN A 77 1.66 -18.45 -7.32
C GLN A 77 1.99 -19.09 -5.96
N ILE A 78 2.62 -18.33 -5.05
CA ILE A 78 2.93 -18.80 -3.69
C ILE A 78 1.65 -19.29 -2.98
N ARG A 79 0.54 -18.56 -3.13
CA ARG A 79 -0.74 -18.96 -2.53
C ARG A 79 -1.39 -20.12 -3.28
N VAL A 80 -1.43 -20.06 -4.61
CA VAL A 80 -2.06 -21.09 -5.46
C VAL A 80 -1.40 -22.46 -5.25
N ASN A 81 -0.08 -22.51 -5.06
CA ASN A 81 0.64 -23.74 -4.78
C ASN A 81 0.16 -24.44 -3.50
N THR A 82 -0.35 -23.69 -2.53
CA THR A 82 -0.89 -24.23 -1.26
C THR A 82 -2.36 -24.65 -1.37
N LEU A 83 -3.04 -24.35 -2.48
CA LEU A 83 -4.42 -24.75 -2.72
C LEU A 83 -4.48 -26.17 -3.29
N GLY A 84 -5.54 -26.90 -2.91
CA GLY A 84 -5.89 -28.17 -3.54
C GLY A 84 -6.28 -28.00 -5.01
N THR A 85 -6.24 -29.07 -5.80
CA THR A 85 -6.41 -29.04 -7.27
C THR A 85 -7.69 -28.35 -7.71
N LEU A 86 -8.84 -28.67 -7.11
CA LEU A 86 -10.14 -28.06 -7.43
C LEU A 86 -10.22 -26.56 -7.12
N ALA A 87 -9.39 -26.07 -6.19
CA ALA A 87 -9.37 -24.66 -5.79
C ALA A 87 -8.39 -23.81 -6.63
N ARG A 88 -7.71 -24.41 -7.63
CA ARG A 88 -6.82 -23.70 -8.56
C ARG A 88 -7.54 -23.23 -9.82
N ASP A 89 -8.70 -23.79 -10.11
CA ASP A 89 -9.51 -23.38 -11.26
C ASP A 89 -10.08 -21.96 -11.03
N CYS A 90 -9.88 -21.08 -12.00
CA CYS A 90 -10.37 -19.70 -11.95
C CYS A 90 -10.82 -19.22 -13.33
N VAL A 91 -11.67 -18.21 -13.36
CA VAL A 91 -12.12 -17.54 -14.58
C VAL A 91 -11.47 -16.17 -14.64
N LEU A 92 -10.87 -15.84 -15.77
CA LEU A 92 -10.32 -14.52 -16.04
C LEU A 92 -11.39 -13.65 -16.72
N CYS A 93 -11.93 -12.68 -15.99
CA CYS A 93 -12.85 -11.68 -16.53
C CYS A 93 -12.10 -10.37 -16.76
N LEU A 94 -12.16 -9.85 -17.99
CA LEU A 94 -11.54 -8.59 -18.38
C LEU A 94 -12.60 -7.70 -19.01
N ASP A 95 -12.54 -6.41 -18.69
CA ASP A 95 -13.41 -5.38 -19.26
C ASP A 95 -12.58 -4.11 -19.47
N GLU A 96 -12.96 -3.30 -20.46
CA GLU A 96 -12.29 -2.06 -20.80
C GLU A 96 -12.95 -0.86 -20.11
N MET A 97 -12.15 0.13 -19.72
CA MET A 97 -12.65 1.38 -19.14
C MET A 97 -12.22 2.56 -20.02
N SER A 98 -13.18 3.38 -20.46
CA SER A 98 -12.88 4.65 -21.13
C SER A 98 -12.24 5.64 -20.15
N LEU A 99 -11.07 6.18 -20.49
CA LEU A 99 -10.37 7.20 -19.70
C LEU A 99 -10.38 8.55 -20.43
N ASP A 100 -10.54 9.64 -19.68
CA ASP A 100 -10.38 10.99 -20.23
C ASP A 100 -8.90 11.29 -20.50
N ILE A 101 -8.63 11.85 -21.68
CA ILE A 101 -7.27 12.07 -22.23
C ILE A 101 -6.47 13.14 -21.43
N PHE A 102 -7.08 13.87 -20.51
CA PHE A 102 -6.52 15.11 -19.94
C PHE A 102 -5.41 14.94 -18.88
N VAL A 103 -5.02 13.72 -18.49
CA VAL A 103 -4.15 13.51 -17.32
C VAL A 103 -3.01 12.52 -17.57
N LEU A 104 -2.06 12.83 -18.46
CA LEU A 104 -0.76 12.13 -18.47
C LEU A 104 0.40 13.07 -18.87
N GLN A 105 0.69 14.08 -18.05
CA GLN A 105 2.06 14.64 -18.00
C GLN A 105 2.82 13.94 -16.89
N HIS A 106 3.62 12.95 -17.25
CA HIS A 106 4.59 12.35 -16.34
C HIS A 106 5.75 13.34 -16.16
N PHE A 107 5.74 14.13 -15.08
CA PHE A 107 6.88 14.97 -14.71
C PHE A 107 8.01 14.08 -14.15
N SER A 108 8.87 13.64 -15.05
CA SER A 108 10.16 13.03 -14.74
C SER A 108 11.14 14.15 -14.37
N GLY A 109 11.43 14.30 -13.07
CA GLY A 109 12.43 15.22 -12.54
C GLY A 109 13.22 14.56 -11.42
#